data_AF-A0A2L2YXI0-F1
#
_entry.id   AF-A0A2L2YXI0-F1
#
_cell.length_a   1.000
_cell.length_b   1.000
_cell.length_c   1.000
_cell.angle_alpha   90.00
_cell.angle_beta   90.00
_cell.angle_gamma   90.00
#
_symmetry.space_group_name_H-M   'P 1'
#
loop_
_entity.id
_entity.type
_entity.pdbx_description
1 polymer ?
#
loop_
_entity_poly.entity_id
_entity_poly.type
_entity_poly.pdbx_seq_one_letter_code
_entity_poly.pdbx_strand_id
1 'polypeptide(L)'
;LKQMFDKIDGEEKQSIREFWKNYNIMNAVENINLSWNEITERSLKGVWKNIWPDLSKSDDIRHSVDMDEIVELAKQTDLDEINVEVAKK
;
A
#
# COMPACT_ATOMS: atom_id res chain seq x y z
N LEU A 1 5.04 0.31 4.72
CA LEU A 1 4.47 1.67 4.94
C LEU A 1 4.23 1.97 6.41
N LYS A 2 4.22 0.98 7.30
CA LYS A 2 4.12 1.19 8.76
C LYS A 2 5.04 2.29 9.30
N GLN A 3 6.33 2.20 8.94
CA GLN A 3 7.33 3.22 9.31
C GLN A 3 7.01 4.65 8.81
N MET A 4 6.24 4.79 7.73
CA MET A 4 5.81 6.09 7.21
C MET A 4 4.71 6.66 8.09
N PHE A 5 3.68 5.87 8.39
CA PHE A 5 2.57 6.27 9.27
C PHE A 5 3.09 6.67 10.66
N ASP A 6 4.01 5.88 11.23
CA ASP A 6 4.62 6.19 12.53
C ASP A 6 5.35 7.55 12.53
N LYS A 7 5.90 7.97 11.40
CA LYS A 7 6.68 9.22 11.26
C LYS A 7 5.84 10.44 10.89
N ILE A 8 4.71 10.27 10.20
CA ILE A 8 3.81 11.37 9.85
C ILE A 8 2.81 11.68 10.97
N ASP A 9 2.47 10.69 11.81
CA ASP A 9 1.55 10.83 12.94
C ASP A 9 2.25 10.98 14.30
N GLY A 10 3.58 10.78 14.35
CA GLY A 10 4.39 10.89 15.57
C GLY A 10 4.59 12.31 16.10
N GLU A 11 5.27 12.44 17.25
CA GLU A 11 5.54 13.74 17.89
C GLU A 11 6.49 14.63 17.07
N GLU A 12 7.47 14.03 16.38
CA GLU A 12 8.33 14.70 15.38
C GLU A 12 7.81 14.44 13.96
N LYS A 13 6.71 15.11 13.59
CA LYS A 13 6.05 14.92 12.29
C LYS A 13 6.98 15.26 11.12
N GLN A 14 7.36 14.25 10.35
CA GLN A 14 7.98 14.45 9.04
C GLN A 14 6.92 14.62 7.96
N SER A 15 7.21 15.42 6.93
CA SER A 15 6.39 15.40 5.72
C SER A 15 6.56 14.07 4.96
N ILE A 16 5.54 13.68 4.20
CA ILE A 16 5.59 12.52 3.30
C ILE A 16 6.78 12.62 2.34
N ARG A 17 7.07 13.83 1.84
CA ARG A 17 8.19 14.08 0.92
C ARG A 17 9.56 13.84 1.58
N GLU A 18 9.74 14.26 2.83
CA GLU A 18 10.98 14.04 3.58
C GLU A 18 11.17 12.57 3.95
N PHE A 19 10.09 11.86 4.27
CA PHE A 19 10.15 10.42 4.48
C PHE A 19 10.72 9.71 3.24
N TRP A 20 10.15 9.97 2.06
CA TRP A 20 10.58 9.32 0.82
C TRP A 20 12.01 9.68 0.39
N LYS A 21 12.45 10.93 0.59
CA LYS A 21 13.85 11.33 0.32
C LYS A 21 14.88 10.52 1.11
N ASN A 22 14.51 10.09 2.31
CA ASN A 22 15.38 9.32 3.20
C ASN A 22 15.11 7.80 3.14
N TYR A 23 14.14 7.37 2.34
CA TYR A 23 13.72 5.98 2.25
C TYR A 23 14.65 5.17 1.35
N ASN A 24 15.27 4.12 1.89
CA ASN A 24 16.19 3.27 1.14
C ASN A 24 15.70 1.81 1.04
N ILE A 25 16.45 0.99 0.29
CA ILE A 25 16.09 -0.41 0.03
C ILE A 25 16.00 -1.26 1.30
N MET A 26 16.79 -0.96 2.34
CA MET A 26 16.70 -1.67 3.62
C MET A 26 15.36 -1.38 4.29
N ASN A 27 14.91 -0.12 4.27
CA ASN A 27 13.59 0.24 4.79
C ASN A 27 12.46 -0.43 3.98
N ALA A 28 12.66 -0.71 2.69
CA ALA A 28 11.72 -1.50 1.87
C ALA A 28 11.61 -2.94 2.36
N VAL A 29 12.74 -3.61 2.55
CA VAL A 29 12.80 -4.98 3.07
C VAL A 29 12.16 -5.08 4.45
N GLU A 30 12.48 -4.15 5.35
CA GLU A 30 11.88 -4.10 6.69
C GLU A 30 10.37 -3.86 6.65
N ASN A 31 9.90 -2.94 5.82
CA ASN A 31 8.46 -2.69 5.67
C ASN A 31 7.73 -3.94 5.14
N ILE A 32 8.33 -4.70 4.21
CA ILE A 32 7.75 -5.96 3.73
C ILE A 32 7.69 -6.98 4.87
N ASN A 33 8.79 -7.13 5.63
CA ASN A 33 8.84 -8.04 6.77
C ASN A 33 7.79 -7.69 7.84
N LEU A 34 7.63 -6.41 8.16
CA LEU A 34 6.60 -5.94 9.10
C LEU A 34 5.20 -6.22 8.58
N SER A 35 4.97 -6.01 7.28
CA SER A 35 3.65 -6.22 6.64
C SER A 35 3.30 -7.70 6.52
N TRP A 36 4.29 -8.61 6.59
CA TRP A 36 4.05 -10.05 6.45
C TRP A 36 3.07 -10.59 7.51
N ASN A 37 3.12 -10.04 8.72
CA ASN A 37 2.19 -10.41 9.80
C ASN A 37 0.76 -9.90 9.57
N GLU A 38 0.57 -8.93 8.69
CA GLU A 38 -0.72 -8.33 8.36
C GLU A 38 -1.38 -9.02 7.15
N ILE A 39 -0.67 -9.95 6.48
CA ILE A 39 -1.21 -10.74 5.38
C ILE A 39 -2.23 -11.74 5.92
N THR A 40 -3.47 -11.59 5.48
CA THR A 40 -4.56 -12.49 5.84
C THR A 40 -4.58 -13.72 4.92
N GLU A 41 -5.18 -14.82 5.38
CA GLU A 41 -5.48 -16.00 4.54
C GLU A 41 -6.24 -15.59 3.27
N ARG A 42 -7.15 -14.62 3.41
CA ARG A 42 -7.90 -14.03 2.29
C ARG A 42 -6.96 -13.43 1.24
N SER A 43 -5.98 -12.62 1.66
CA SER A 43 -5.00 -12.00 0.76
C SER A 43 -4.21 -13.06 -0.01
N LEU A 44 -3.80 -14.13 0.66
CA LEU A 44 -3.09 -15.26 0.03
C LEU A 44 -3.98 -15.98 -1.00
N LYS A 45 -5.21 -16.34 -0.63
CA LYS A 45 -6.15 -16.98 -1.57
C LYS A 45 -6.38 -16.12 -2.81
N GLY A 46 -6.55 -14.81 -2.62
CA GLY A 46 -6.78 -13.86 -3.72
C GLY A 46 -5.63 -13.79 -4.72
N VAL A 47 -4.37 -13.73 -4.24
CA VAL A 47 -3.18 -13.67 -5.10
C VAL A 47 -3.00 -14.96 -5.90
N TRP A 48 -3.19 -16.11 -5.24
CA TRP A 48 -2.90 -17.41 -5.83
C TRP A 48 -4.05 -18.01 -6.64
N LYS A 49 -5.26 -17.41 -6.64
CA LYS A 49 -6.47 -17.98 -7.27
C LYS A 49 -6.31 -18.39 -8.74
N ASN A 50 -5.52 -17.63 -9.53
CA ASN A 50 -5.33 -17.91 -10.95
C ASN A 50 -4.33 -19.04 -11.21
N ILE A 51 -3.47 -19.34 -10.23
CA ILE A 51 -2.40 -20.35 -10.32
C ILE A 51 -2.84 -21.63 -9.59
N TRP A 52 -3.62 -21.49 -8.51
CA TRP A 52 -4.18 -22.56 -7.71
C TRP A 52 -5.70 -22.35 -7.54
N PRO A 53 -6.52 -22.76 -8.52
CA PRO A 53 -7.96 -22.57 -8.49
C PRO A 53 -8.66 -23.27 -7.32
N ASP A 54 -8.12 -24.40 -6.87
CA ASP A 54 -8.65 -25.13 -5.72
C ASP A 54 -8.55 -24.38 -4.38
N LEU A 55 -7.69 -23.35 -4.31
CA LEU A 55 -7.47 -22.53 -3.12
C LEU A 55 -8.57 -21.46 -2.95
N SER A 56 -9.30 -21.13 -4.02
CA SER A 56 -10.34 -20.10 -4.04
C SER A 56 -11.76 -20.63 -3.95
N LYS A 57 -11.97 -21.86 -3.48
CA LYS A 57 -13.30 -22.49 -3.37
C LYS A 57 -14.24 -21.83 -2.34
N SER A 58 -13.82 -20.77 -1.65
CA SER A 58 -14.63 -20.00 -0.70
C SER A 58 -14.86 -18.57 -1.21
N ASP A 59 -16.14 -18.17 -1.24
CA ASP A 59 -16.77 -16.87 -1.51
C ASP A 59 -15.95 -15.80 -2.24
N ASP A 60 -16.46 -15.40 -3.40
CA ASP A 60 -15.89 -14.44 -4.35
C ASP A 60 -15.62 -13.08 -3.67
N ILE A 61 -14.34 -12.79 -3.45
CA ILE A 61 -13.86 -11.60 -2.74
C ILE A 61 -13.88 -10.42 -3.72
N ARG A 62 -14.99 -9.68 -3.77
CA ARG A 62 -15.04 -8.36 -4.39
C ARG A 62 -15.09 -7.30 -3.30
N HIS A 63 -13.95 -6.69 -2.98
CA HIS A 63 -13.96 -5.38 -2.35
C HIS A 63 -14.04 -4.36 -3.48
N SER A 64 -15.09 -3.54 -3.45
CA SER A 64 -15.11 -2.31 -4.24
C SER A 64 -14.13 -1.36 -3.57
N VAL A 65 -13.03 -1.04 -4.26
CA VAL A 65 -12.15 0.04 -3.83
C VAL A 65 -12.81 1.34 -4.28
N ASP A 66 -13.03 2.26 -3.36
CA ASP A 66 -13.54 3.59 -3.68
C ASP A 66 -12.39 4.42 -4.27
N MET A 67 -12.44 4.63 -5.59
CA MET A 67 -11.41 5.37 -6.31
C MET A 67 -11.46 6.87 -6.00
N ASP A 68 -12.63 7.40 -5.63
CA ASP A 68 -12.79 8.82 -5.32
C ASP A 68 -12.14 9.15 -3.98
N GLU A 69 -12.26 8.27 -3.00
CA GLU A 69 -11.56 8.37 -1.71
C GLU A 69 -10.04 8.37 -1.89
N ILE A 70 -9.50 7.48 -2.74
CA ILE A 70 -8.06 7.43 -3.04
C ILE A 70 -7.58 8.73 -3.69
N VAL A 71 -8.35 9.28 -4.62
CA VAL A 71 -8.02 10.55 -5.31
C VAL A 71 -8.07 11.72 -4.34
N GLU A 72 -9.02 11.75 -3.41
CA GLU A 72 -9.11 12.79 -2.39
C GLU A 72 -7.92 12.73 -1.43
N LEU A 73 -7.58 11.54 -0.93
CA LEU A 73 -6.39 11.34 -0.09
C LEU A 73 -5.10 11.73 -0.81
N ALA A 74 -4.96 11.40 -2.10
CA ALA A 74 -3.78 11.79 -2.88
C ALA A 74 -3.62 13.32 -2.96
N LYS A 75 -4.71 14.07 -3.15
CA LYS A 75 -4.69 15.54 -3.16
C LYS A 75 -4.38 16.17 -1.80
N GLN A 76 -4.65 15.47 -0.70
CA GLN A 76 -4.30 15.92 0.65
C GLN A 76 -2.82 15.73 0.96
N THR A 77 -2.10 14.99 0.11
CA THR A 77 -0.65 14.84 0.19
C THR A 77 0.01 15.78 -0.82
N ASP A 78 1.20 16.33 -0.51
CA ASP A 78 2.02 17.11 -1.47
C ASP A 78 2.61 16.23 -2.61
N LEU A 79 1.90 15.18 -3.03
CA LEU A 79 2.24 14.22 -4.08
C LEU A 79 1.69 14.62 -5.45
N ASP A 80 1.14 15.83 -5.60
CA ASP A 80 0.54 16.36 -6.84
C ASP A 80 1.46 16.32 -8.08
N GLU A 81 2.76 16.04 -7.91
CA GLU A 81 3.74 15.88 -8.99
C GLU A 81 3.71 14.50 -9.66
N ILE A 82 2.89 13.54 -9.21
CA ILE A 82 2.78 12.23 -9.88
C ILE A 82 2.01 12.39 -11.19
N ASN A 83 2.74 12.54 -12.31
CA ASN A 83 2.17 12.56 -13.65
C ASN A 83 1.36 11.27 -13.91
N VAL A 84 0.04 11.42 -13.95
CA VAL A 84 -0.96 10.35 -14.16
C VAL A 84 -0.74 9.60 -15.48
N GLU A 85 0.02 10.18 -16.43
CA GLU A 85 0.42 9.52 -17.68
C GLU A 85 1.36 8.33 -17.47
N VAL A 86 2.14 8.27 -16.38
CA VAL A 86 3.05 7.15 -16.08
C VAL A 86 2.29 5.97 -15.46
N ALA A 87 1.17 6.22 -14.79
CA ALA A 87 0.39 5.19 -14.09
C ALA A 87 -0.55 4.36 -15.01
N LYS A 88 -0.60 4.66 -16.31
CA LYS A 88 -1.47 4.00 -17.29
C LYS A 88 -0.75 3.06 -18.27
N LYS A 89 0.49 2.67 -17.99
CA LYS A 89 1.25 1.72 -18.82
C LYS A 89 1.51 0.43 -18.07
#